data_AF-A0A1A6G4G2-F1
#
_entry.id   AF-A0A1A6G4G2-F1
#
_cell.length_a   1.000
_cell.length_b   1.000
_cell.length_c   1.000
_cell.angle_alpha   90.00
_cell.angle_beta   90.00
_cell.angle_gamma   90.00
#
_symmetry.space_group_name_H-M   'P 1'
#
loop_
_entity.id
_entity.type
_entity.pdbx_description
1 polymer ?
#
loop_
_entity_poly.entity_id
_entity_poly.type
_entity_poly.pdbx_seq_one_letter_code
_entity_poly.pdbx_strand_id
1 'polypeptide(L)'
;MTSLYASITIFSIMGFKATNDYGRCLDRNILILINEFDFPELSISRDEYPAVLMYLNATQAERLAQLPLKTCHLEDFLDKSASGPGLAFIVFTEAVLHMPGASVWSVLFFGMLFTLGLTSMFGNMESVITPVFDMGIFPRSIPKEAIT
;
A
#
# COMPACT_ATOMS: atom_id res chain seq x y z
N MET A 1 -5.73 -21.22 -5.27
CA MET A 1 -5.85 -21.12 -3.79
C MET A 1 -4.82 -20.16 -3.21
N THR A 2 -3.52 -20.40 -3.36
CA THR A 2 -2.45 -19.48 -2.89
C THR A 2 -2.56 -18.07 -3.46
N SER A 3 -2.88 -17.94 -4.76
CA SER A 3 -3.14 -16.65 -5.40
C SER A 3 -4.32 -15.88 -4.81
N LEU A 4 -5.37 -16.57 -4.36
CA LEU A 4 -6.54 -15.95 -3.73
C LEU A 4 -6.21 -15.47 -2.32
N TYR A 5 -5.48 -16.26 -1.53
CA TYR A 5 -5.04 -15.81 -0.20
C TYR A 5 -4.07 -14.63 -0.28
N ALA A 6 -3.15 -14.66 -1.25
CA ALA A 6 -2.25 -13.54 -1.51
C ALA A 6 -3.02 -12.28 -1.94
N SER A 7 -4.00 -12.39 -2.84
CA SER A 7 -4.77 -11.22 -3.27
C SER A 7 -5.60 -10.63 -2.14
N ILE A 8 -6.29 -11.45 -1.33
CA ILE A 8 -7.08 -10.99 -0.19
C ILE A 8 -6.21 -10.18 0.78
N THR A 9 -5.05 -10.71 1.18
CA THR A 9 -4.15 -10.03 2.11
C THR A 9 -3.62 -8.71 1.55
N ILE A 10 -3.25 -8.68 0.27
CA ILE A 10 -2.77 -7.47 -0.41
C ILE A 10 -3.88 -6.41 -0.47
N PHE A 11 -5.09 -6.77 -0.90
CA PHE A 11 -6.22 -5.83 -0.96
C PHE A 11 -6.66 -5.33 0.41
N SER A 12 -6.62 -6.17 1.46
CA SER A 12 -6.90 -5.73 2.83
C SER A 12 -5.91 -4.67 3.32
N ILE A 13 -4.62 -4.84 3.03
CA ILE A 13 -3.57 -3.89 3.46
C ILE A 13 -3.66 -2.59 2.66
N MET A 14 -3.90 -2.66 1.36
CA MET A 14 -4.15 -1.47 0.53
C MET A 14 -5.40 -0.70 0.98
N GLY A 15 -6.49 -1.41 1.29
CA GLY A 15 -7.72 -0.79 1.80
C GLY A 15 -7.53 -0.10 3.15
N PHE A 16 -6.77 -0.72 4.06
CA PHE A 16 -6.40 -0.09 5.34
C PHE A 16 -5.60 1.20 5.14
N LYS A 17 -4.58 1.16 4.27
CA LYS A 17 -3.79 2.35 3.95
C LYS A 17 -4.64 3.46 3.32
N ALA A 18 -5.45 3.14 2.32
CA ALA A 18 -6.31 4.10 1.64
C ALA A 18 -7.29 4.77 2.62
N THR A 19 -7.88 4.00 3.54
CA THR A 19 -8.77 4.54 4.58
C THR A 19 -8.03 5.45 5.55
N ASN A 20 -6.80 5.09 5.94
CA ASN A 20 -5.97 5.91 6.83
C ASN A 20 -5.53 7.23 6.15
N ASP A 21 -5.16 7.18 4.87
CA ASP A 21 -4.77 8.36 4.08
C ASP A 21 -5.97 9.29 3.82
N TYR A 22 -7.13 8.71 3.52
CA TYR A 22 -8.40 9.43 3.42
C TYR A 22 -8.75 10.15 4.73
N GLY A 23 -8.64 9.46 5.87
CA GLY A 23 -8.85 10.06 7.18
C GLY A 23 -7.91 11.22 7.45
N ARG A 24 -6.61 11.06 7.19
CA ARG A 24 -5.61 12.15 7.33
C ARG A 24 -5.90 13.34 6.41
N CYS A 25 -6.43 13.09 5.22
CA CYS A 25 -6.84 14.15 4.29
C CYS A 25 -8.00 14.98 4.87
N LEU A 26 -9.02 14.31 5.40
CA LEU A 26 -10.15 14.98 6.06
C LEU A 26 -9.72 15.74 7.31
N ASP A 27 -8.92 15.11 8.18
CA ASP A 27 -8.46 15.75 9.42
C ASP A 27 -7.70 17.05 9.13
N ARG A 28 -6.91 17.08 8.05
CA ARG A 28 -6.19 18.29 7.62
C ARG A 28 -7.15 19.39 7.16
N ASN A 29 -8.20 19.06 6.41
CA ASN A 29 -9.21 20.04 6.01
C ASN A 29 -10.02 20.55 7.20
N ILE A 30 -10.42 19.65 8.11
CA ILE A 30 -11.14 19.99 9.35
C ILE A 30 -10.30 20.94 10.19
N LEU A 31 -9.00 20.68 10.34
CA LEU A 31 -8.11 21.54 11.12
C LEU A 31 -7.97 22.95 10.51
N ILE A 32 -7.95 23.07 9.18
CA ILE A 32 -7.94 24.38 8.49
C ILE A 32 -9.26 25.12 8.77
N LEU A 33 -10.39 24.43 8.70
CA LEU A 33 -11.70 25.02 9.01
C LEU A 33 -11.79 25.49 10.46
N ILE A 34 -11.31 24.68 11.41
CA ILE A 34 -11.33 25.01 12.84
C ILE A 34 -10.53 26.29 13.10
N ASN A 35 -9.33 26.41 12.52
CA ASN A 35 -8.47 27.56 12.72
C ASN A 35 -8.99 28.84 12.03
N GLU A 36 -9.65 28.72 10.88
CA GLU A 36 -10.12 29.89 10.13
C GLU A 36 -11.46 30.44 10.66
N PHE A 37 -12.32 29.56 11.18
CA PHE A 37 -13.65 29.93 11.69
C PHE A 37 -13.73 29.95 13.23
N ASP A 38 -12.60 29.79 13.93
CA ASP A 38 -12.49 29.74 15.40
C ASP A 38 -13.50 28.78 16.04
N PHE A 39 -13.65 27.59 15.46
CA PHE A 39 -14.46 26.54 16.07
C PHE A 39 -13.77 25.98 17.32
N PRO A 40 -14.52 25.49 18.32
CA PRO A 40 -13.91 24.76 19.41
C PRO A 40 -13.23 23.48 18.90
N GLU A 41 -12.02 23.21 19.39
CA GLU A 41 -11.27 21.98 19.12
C GLU A 41 -12.17 20.77 19.48
N LEU A 42 -12.38 19.85 18.53
CA LEU A 42 -13.33 18.69 18.56
C LEU A 42 -14.80 18.94 18.20
N SER A 43 -15.16 20.06 17.58
CA SER A 43 -16.56 20.26 17.15
C SER A 43 -17.00 19.50 15.89
N ILE A 44 -16.08 19.12 15.00
CA ILE A 44 -16.41 18.52 13.69
C ILE A 44 -15.86 17.10 13.59
N SER A 45 -16.75 16.10 13.55
CA SER A 45 -16.39 14.72 13.22
C SER A 45 -16.18 14.53 11.71
N ARG A 46 -15.41 13.50 11.32
CA ARG A 46 -15.20 13.13 9.90
C ARG A 46 -16.51 12.85 9.17
N ASP A 47 -17.51 12.35 9.87
CA ASP A 47 -18.83 12.00 9.31
C ASP A 47 -19.72 13.23 9.10
N GLU A 48 -19.50 14.29 9.89
CA GLU A 48 -20.27 15.53 9.88
C GLU A 48 -19.66 16.61 8.97
N TYR A 49 -18.36 16.48 8.65
CA TYR A 49 -17.63 17.35 7.74
C TYR A 49 -18.37 17.73 6.44
N PRO A 50 -18.96 16.79 5.65
CA PRO A 50 -19.64 17.16 4.40
C PRO A 50 -20.87 18.04 4.63
N ALA A 51 -21.60 17.83 5.73
CA ALA A 51 -22.75 18.65 6.08
C ALA A 51 -22.33 20.07 6.49
N VAL A 52 -21.26 20.18 7.28
CA VAL A 52 -20.66 21.48 7.68
C VAL A 52 -20.13 22.23 6.46
N LEU A 53 -19.47 21.55 5.54
CA LEU A 53 -18.95 22.14 4.31
C LEU A 53 -20.09 22.70 3.44
N MET A 54 -21.19 21.97 3.32
CA MET A 54 -22.38 22.43 2.60
C MET A 54 -23.02 23.67 3.26
N TYR A 55 -23.06 23.70 4.59
CA TYR A 55 -23.54 24.86 5.35
C TYR A 55 -22.66 26.10 5.17
N LEU A 56 -21.33 25.93 5.25
CA LEU A 56 -20.38 27.02 5.05
C LEU A 56 -20.35 27.53 3.62
N ASN A 57 -20.53 26.65 2.63
CA ASN A 57 -20.66 27.05 1.23
C ASN A 57 -21.93 27.88 0.99
N ALA A 58 -23.03 27.61 1.71
CA ALA A 58 -24.26 28.38 1.60
C ALA A 58 -24.19 29.74 2.34
N THR A 59 -23.47 29.81 3.46
CA THR A 59 -23.45 31.01 4.32
C THR A 59 -22.26 31.93 4.07
N GLN A 60 -21.07 31.38 3.85
CA GLN A 60 -19.79 32.10 3.80
C GLN A 60 -18.88 31.59 2.68
N ALA A 61 -19.41 31.50 1.45
CA ALA A 61 -18.73 30.97 0.27
C ALA A 61 -17.40 31.69 -0.06
N GLU A 62 -17.37 33.02 0.06
CA GLU A 62 -16.19 33.85 -0.24
C GLU A 62 -14.99 33.48 0.63
N ARG A 63 -15.22 33.30 1.94
CA ARG A 63 -14.16 32.93 2.88
C ARG A 63 -13.71 31.50 2.59
N LEU A 64 -14.66 30.58 2.42
CA LEU A 64 -14.39 29.17 2.12
C LEU A 64 -13.56 28.97 0.84
N ALA A 65 -13.81 29.77 -0.21
CA ALA A 65 -13.09 29.69 -1.49
C ALA A 65 -11.61 30.09 -1.38
N GLN A 66 -11.22 30.85 -0.35
CA GLN A 66 -9.84 31.24 -0.11
C GLN A 66 -9.04 30.20 0.67
N LEU A 67 -9.71 29.23 1.32
CA LEU A 67 -9.02 28.18 2.07
C LEU A 67 -8.39 27.16 1.12
N PRO A 68 -7.17 26.66 1.41
CA PRO A 68 -6.52 25.62 0.64
C PRO A 68 -7.08 24.23 1.00
N LEU A 69 -8.39 24.02 0.82
CA LEU A 69 -9.05 22.74 1.07
C LEU A 69 -8.74 21.75 -0.05
N LYS A 70 -8.43 20.51 0.34
CA LYS A 70 -8.16 19.43 -0.61
C LYS A 70 -9.42 18.60 -0.85
N THR A 71 -9.68 18.18 -2.08
CA THR A 71 -10.72 17.17 -2.36
C THR A 71 -10.19 15.80 -1.93
N CYS A 72 -10.90 15.14 -1.01
CA CYS A 72 -10.53 13.83 -0.50
C CYS A 72 -11.58 12.82 -1.01
N HIS A 73 -11.27 12.07 -2.07
CA HIS A 73 -12.09 10.94 -2.53
C HIS A 73 -11.38 9.62 -2.23
N LEU A 74 -12.10 8.65 -1.69
CA LEU A 74 -11.52 7.35 -1.33
C LEU A 74 -11.00 6.60 -2.57
N GLU A 75 -11.69 6.72 -3.71
CA GLU A 75 -11.32 6.12 -4.99
C GLU A 75 -9.92 6.56 -5.46
N ASP A 76 -9.58 7.84 -5.31
CA ASP A 76 -8.26 8.36 -5.67
C ASP A 76 -7.12 7.67 -4.88
N PHE A 77 -7.36 7.38 -3.60
CA PHE A 77 -6.38 6.71 -2.74
C PHE A 77 -6.27 5.21 -3.04
N LEU A 78 -7.37 4.58 -3.45
CA LEU A 78 -7.42 3.19 -3.88
C LEU A 78 -6.69 3.00 -5.22
N ASP A 79 -6.98 3.84 -6.21
CA ASP A 79 -6.36 3.78 -7.54
C ASP A 79 -4.87 4.06 -7.48
N LYS A 80 -4.46 5.03 -6.65
CA LYS A 80 -3.05 5.30 -6.42
C LYS A 80 -2.31 4.10 -5.82
N SER A 81 -2.98 3.28 -5.03
CA SER A 81 -2.37 2.11 -4.40
C SER A 81 -2.19 0.91 -5.35
N ALA A 82 -2.93 0.87 -6.46
CA ALA A 82 -2.97 -0.25 -7.40
C ALA A 82 -1.97 -0.16 -8.58
N SER A 83 -1.16 0.90 -8.69
CA SER A 83 -0.34 1.19 -9.88
C SER A 83 0.95 0.34 -9.97
N GLY A 84 0.81 -0.97 -10.18
CA GLY A 84 1.90 -1.90 -10.54
C GLY A 84 2.70 -2.49 -9.37
N PRO A 85 3.49 -3.55 -9.62
CA PRO A 85 4.12 -4.35 -8.57
C PRO A 85 5.20 -3.60 -7.77
N GLY A 86 5.98 -2.72 -8.41
CA GLY A 86 6.99 -1.91 -7.73
C GLY A 86 6.37 -0.83 -6.82
N LEU A 87 5.24 -0.26 -7.24
CA LEU A 87 4.50 0.69 -6.43
C LEU A 87 3.76 -0.01 -5.29
N ALA A 88 3.21 -1.21 -5.54
CA ALA A 88 2.57 -2.03 -4.50
C ALA A 88 3.53 -2.38 -3.36
N PHE A 89 4.81 -2.65 -3.66
CA PHE A 89 5.84 -2.88 -2.65
C PHE A 89 6.11 -1.64 -1.77
N ILE A 90 6.24 -0.47 -2.38
CA ILE A 90 6.40 0.82 -1.65
C ILE A 90 5.15 1.08 -0.79
N VAL A 91 3.97 0.90 -1.37
CA VAL A 91 2.69 1.11 -0.70
C VAL A 91 2.56 0.19 0.51
N PHE A 92 2.96 -1.08 0.38
CA PHE A 92 2.90 -2.07 1.45
C PHE A 92 3.84 -1.72 2.60
N THR A 93 5.09 -1.36 2.31
CA THR A 93 6.06 -0.98 3.35
C THR A 93 5.61 0.27 4.12
N GLU A 94 5.02 1.25 3.42
CA GLU A 94 4.42 2.43 4.05
C GLU A 94 3.21 2.08 4.92
N ALA A 95 2.36 1.14 4.49
CA ALA A 95 1.23 0.68 5.29
C ALA A 95 1.68 -0.03 6.58
N VAL A 96 2.74 -0.84 6.52
CA VAL A 96 3.31 -1.54 7.68
C VAL A 96 3.80 -0.57 8.75
N LEU A 97 4.31 0.60 8.38
CA LEU A 97 4.75 1.64 9.33
C LEU A 97 3.60 2.21 10.17
N HIS A 98 2.37 2.17 9.64
CA HIS A 98 1.18 2.62 10.35
C HIS A 98 0.58 1.56 11.28
N MET A 99 1.11 0.33 11.29
CA MET A 99 0.65 -0.75 12.17
C MET A 99 1.42 -0.76 13.50
N PRO A 100 0.76 -1.07 14.63
CA PRO A 100 1.47 -1.25 15.90
C PRO A 100 2.44 -2.44 15.81
N GLY A 101 3.70 -2.23 16.20
CA GLY A 101 4.75 -3.26 16.08
C GLY A 101 5.38 -3.38 14.69
N ALA A 102 5.46 -2.27 13.93
CA ALA A 102 5.98 -2.20 12.56
C ALA A 102 7.31 -2.95 12.31
N SER A 103 8.21 -3.01 13.30
CA SER A 103 9.49 -3.73 13.19
C SER A 103 9.31 -5.24 12.96
N VAL A 104 8.38 -5.89 13.68
CA VAL A 104 8.10 -7.32 13.54
C VAL A 104 7.44 -7.60 12.19
N TRP A 105 6.45 -6.80 11.83
CA TRP A 105 5.72 -6.93 10.55
C TRP A 105 6.64 -6.74 9.33
N SER A 106 7.61 -5.84 9.43
CA SER A 106 8.60 -5.61 8.38
C SER A 106 9.46 -6.87 8.16
N VAL A 107 10.03 -7.45 9.22
CA VAL A 107 10.86 -8.66 9.12
C VAL A 107 10.09 -9.83 8.52
N LEU A 108 8.83 -10.03 8.93
CA LEU A 108 7.97 -11.09 8.38
C LEU A 108 7.69 -10.90 6.89
N PHE A 109 7.39 -9.66 6.46
CA PHE A 109 7.13 -9.36 5.06
C PHE A 109 8.37 -9.57 4.18
N PHE A 110 9.52 -9.05 4.61
CA PHE A 110 10.77 -9.23 3.87
C PHE A 110 11.24 -10.69 3.85
N GLY A 111 11.09 -11.41 4.97
CA GLY A 111 11.42 -12.84 5.04
C GLY A 111 10.53 -13.69 4.12
N MET A 112 9.24 -13.36 4.03
CA MET A 112 8.32 -13.99 3.08
C MET A 112 8.77 -13.76 1.63
N LEU A 113 9.02 -12.50 1.23
CA LEU A 113 9.47 -12.17 -0.13
C LEU A 113 10.81 -12.84 -0.47
N PHE A 114 11.74 -12.88 0.49
CA PHE A 114 13.02 -13.55 0.33
C PHE A 114 12.84 -15.05 0.05
N THR A 115 12.01 -15.73 0.85
CA THR A 115 11.76 -17.17 0.69
C THR A 115 11.04 -17.48 -0.63
N LEU A 116 10.09 -16.64 -1.05
CA LEU A 116 9.42 -16.75 -2.35
C LEU A 116 10.41 -16.56 -3.52
N GLY A 117 11.30 -15.58 -3.41
CA GLY A 117 12.36 -15.34 -4.39
C GLY A 117 13.32 -16.53 -4.50
N LEU A 118 13.80 -17.04 -3.36
CA LEU A 118 14.69 -18.21 -3.32
C LEU A 118 14.05 -19.46 -3.94
N THR A 119 12.81 -19.77 -3.56
CA THR A 119 12.10 -20.96 -4.07
C THR A 119 11.92 -20.87 -5.59
N SER A 120 11.59 -19.68 -6.10
CA SER A 120 11.50 -19.46 -7.55
C SER A 120 12.86 -19.60 -8.22
N MET A 121 13.93 -19.06 -7.66
CA MET A 121 15.28 -19.17 -8.23
C MET A 121 15.76 -20.62 -8.30
N PHE A 122 15.53 -21.43 -7.26
CA PHE A 122 15.87 -22.86 -7.31
C PHE A 122 15.12 -23.59 -8.42
N GLY A 123 13.81 -23.33 -8.59
CA GLY A 123 13.04 -23.93 -9.68
C GLY A 123 13.49 -23.47 -11.07
N ASN A 124 13.84 -22.19 -11.25
CA ASN A 124 14.38 -21.68 -12.51
C ASN A 124 15.74 -22.31 -12.83
N MET A 125 16.61 -22.43 -11.83
CA MET A 125 17.93 -23.03 -11.98
C MET A 125 17.81 -24.50 -12.39
N GLU A 126 16.97 -25.27 -11.71
CA GLU A 126 16.71 -26.68 -12.07
C GLU A 126 16.08 -26.81 -13.47
N SER A 127 15.17 -25.90 -13.84
CA SER A 127 14.55 -25.86 -15.16
C SER A 127 15.51 -25.54 -16.30
N VAL A 128 16.60 -24.80 -16.04
CA VAL A 128 17.63 -24.51 -17.06
C VAL A 128 18.67 -25.62 -17.11
N ILE A 129 19.08 -26.13 -15.95
CA ILE A 129 20.12 -27.14 -15.84
C ILE A 129 19.66 -28.48 -16.43
N THR A 130 18.43 -28.92 -16.14
CA THR A 130 17.90 -30.21 -16.59
C THR A 130 17.96 -30.42 -18.12
N PRO A 131 17.44 -29.51 -18.97
CA PRO A 131 17.52 -29.67 -20.42
C PRO A 131 18.95 -29.54 -20.97
N VAL A 132 19.81 -28.73 -20.33
CA VAL A 132 21.24 -28.62 -20.72
C VAL A 132 21.99 -29.93 -20.50
N PHE A 133 21.67 -30.65 -19.42
CA PHE A 133 22.19 -32.00 -19.18
C PHE A 133 21.60 -33.03 -20.14
N ASP A 134 20.29 -32.94 -20.44
CA ASP A 134 19.60 -33.91 -21.30
C ASP A 134 20.05 -33.83 -22.77
N MET A 135 20.39 -32.62 -23.25
CA MET A 135 20.96 -32.42 -24.60
C MET A 135 22.42 -32.89 -24.76
N GLY A 136 23.05 -33.40 -23.71
CA GLY A 136 24.39 -34.02 -23.78
C GLY A 136 25.53 -33.03 -24.04
N ILE A 137 25.33 -31.74 -23.79
CA ILE A 137 26.36 -30.69 -24.00
C ILE A 137 27.52 -30.85 -23.01
N PHE A 138 27.28 -31.42 -21.83
CA PHE A 138 28.29 -31.67 -20.81
C PHE A 138 28.77 -33.13 -20.80
N PRO A 139 30.10 -33.39 -20.75
CA PRO A 139 30.63 -34.74 -20.64
C PRO A 139 30.22 -35.40 -19.31
N ARG A 140 29.85 -36.70 -19.36
CA ARG A 140 29.42 -37.53 -18.21
C ARG A 140 30.42 -37.58 -17.03
N SER A 141 31.61 -37.02 -17.20
CA SER A 141 32.70 -36.96 -16.23
C SER A 141 32.55 -35.85 -15.19
N ILE A 142 31.66 -34.87 -15.39
CA ILE A 142 31.53 -33.72 -14.48
C ILE A 142 30.50 -34.06 -13.38
N PRO A 143 30.92 -34.07 -12.10
CA PRO A 143 30.01 -34.31 -10.99
C PRO A 143 29.00 -33.17 -10.87
N LYS A 144 27.75 -33.52 -10.51
CA LYS A 144 26.63 -32.57 -10.40
C LYS A 144 26.89 -31.44 -9.39
N GLU A 145 27.75 -31.69 -8.41
CA GLU A 145 28.20 -30.74 -7.36
C GLU A 145 29.10 -29.61 -7.88
N ALA A 146 29.71 -29.76 -9.07
CA ALA A 146 30.52 -28.70 -9.66
C ALA A 146 29.68 -27.67 -10.46
N ILE A 147 28.36 -27.91 -10.59
CA ILE A 147 27.46 -27.13 -11.45
C ILE A 147 26.25 -26.58 -10.66
N THR A 148 26.04 -27.03 -9.41
CA THR A 148 25.01 -26.51 -8.47
C THR A 148 25.69 -25.64 -7.41
#